data_AF-A0A286SBR9-F1
#
_entry.id   AF-A0A286SBR9-F1
#
_cell.length_a   1.000
_cell.length_b   1.000
_cell.length_c   1.000
_cell.angle_alpha   90.00
_cell.angle_beta   90.00
_cell.angle_gamma   90.00
#
_symmetry.space_group_name_H-M   'P 1'
#
loop_
_entity.id
_entity.type
_entity.pdbx_description
1 polymer ?
#
loop_
_entity_poly.entity_id
_entity_poly.type
_entity_poly.pdbx_seq_one_letter_code
_entity_poly.pdbx_strand_id
1 'polypeptide(L)'
;YQLIAEDLIRYGSLVSIANKDGDTPLDKCKGAMAKRLHEIAVEMGQQLQKITFKDQSWLGLKTRSRDATLSRHKGISFGDLSLGPRIDQTPSGDLFQGRWQGADIVAKVLRVKDVTPRVIRDFNEEFPKLRIFSHAHILPVLGACVHPPSLILISQRLPLGSLYSILHEERGQGLLVDTSQAITFALHIAKGMAFLHGLERNMPPFRLNSRHIMIEEDLTVRLNMADCTFSFEDRGKLWYPQWMAPEALQKRMSEINTKASDMWSFAVLLWELATRDVPFAELSPMEAGMKIALEGLRVSIPPGLSV
;
A
#
# COMPACT_ATOMS: atom_id res chain seq x y z
N TYR A 1 -3.60 -16.35 -29.85
CA TYR A 1 -2.58 -15.34 -30.20
C TYR A 1 -2.57 -14.97 -31.68
N GLN A 2 -2.54 -15.94 -32.61
CA GLN A 2 -2.55 -15.63 -34.05
C GLN A 2 -3.78 -14.84 -34.51
N LEU A 3 -5.00 -15.26 -34.16
CA LEU A 3 -6.24 -14.54 -34.52
C LEU A 3 -6.22 -13.07 -34.05
N ILE A 4 -5.76 -12.82 -32.82
CA ILE A 4 -5.63 -11.48 -32.26
C ILE A 4 -4.65 -10.62 -33.08
N ALA A 5 -3.52 -11.20 -33.50
CA ALA A 5 -2.53 -10.49 -34.31
C ALA A 5 -3.07 -10.16 -35.71
N GLU A 6 -3.85 -11.07 -36.32
CA GLU A 6 -4.50 -10.82 -37.61
C GLU A 6 -5.56 -9.72 -37.50
N ASP A 7 -6.40 -9.74 -36.46
CA ASP A 7 -7.40 -8.71 -36.22
C ASP A 7 -6.75 -7.34 -35.97
N LEU A 8 -5.69 -7.27 -35.17
CA LEU A 8 -4.97 -6.03 -34.91
C LEU A 8 -4.48 -5.35 -36.19
N ILE A 9 -3.94 -6.12 -37.16
CA ILE A 9 -3.50 -5.59 -38.45
C ILE A 9 -4.69 -5.07 -39.26
N ARG A 10 -5.81 -5.81 -39.28
CA ARG A 10 -7.05 -5.39 -39.96
C ARG A 10 -7.64 -4.11 -39.36
N TYR A 11 -7.42 -3.86 -38.07
CA TYR A 11 -7.81 -2.63 -37.38
C TYR A 11 -6.70 -1.55 -37.38
N GLY A 12 -5.71 -1.64 -38.27
CA GLY A 12 -4.75 -0.57 -38.53
C GLY A 12 -3.44 -0.65 -37.76
N SER A 13 -3.17 -1.75 -37.06
CA SER A 13 -1.85 -1.97 -36.44
C SER A 13 -0.78 -2.20 -37.50
N LEU A 14 0.36 -1.53 -37.36
CA LEU A 14 1.45 -1.58 -38.33
C LEU A 14 2.42 -2.73 -38.04
N VAL A 15 2.71 -3.55 -39.05
CA VAL A 15 3.73 -4.61 -38.93
C VAL A 15 5.17 -4.09 -39.08
N SER A 16 5.32 -2.85 -39.54
CA SER A 16 6.62 -2.21 -39.80
C SER A 16 7.17 -1.41 -38.62
N ILE A 17 6.41 -1.26 -37.53
CA ILE A 17 6.84 -0.51 -36.34
C ILE A 17 7.80 -1.33 -35.47
N ALA A 18 8.98 -0.80 -35.21
CA ALA A 18 9.97 -1.44 -34.34
C ALA A 18 9.72 -1.10 -32.86
N ASN A 19 10.02 -2.05 -31.97
CA ASN A 19 10.05 -1.81 -30.52
C ASN A 19 11.36 -1.12 -30.08
N LYS A 20 11.52 -0.87 -28.78
CA LYS A 20 12.74 -0.26 -28.18
C LYS A 20 14.04 -1.03 -28.48
N ASP A 21 13.93 -2.33 -28.76
CA ASP A 21 15.05 -3.22 -29.06
C ASP A 21 15.32 -3.29 -30.57
N GLY A 22 14.52 -2.58 -31.38
CA GLY A 22 14.65 -2.54 -32.83
C GLY A 22 13.89 -3.64 -33.58
N ASP A 23 13.13 -4.49 -32.91
CA ASP A 23 12.41 -5.61 -33.53
C ASP A 23 10.99 -5.20 -33.96
N THR A 24 10.60 -5.58 -35.17
CA THR A 24 9.23 -5.45 -35.67
C THR A 24 8.35 -6.64 -35.26
N PRO A 25 7.01 -6.53 -35.33
CA PRO A 25 6.12 -7.68 -35.20
C PRO A 25 6.51 -8.87 -36.09
N LEU A 26 7.03 -8.64 -37.30
CA LEU A 26 7.49 -9.70 -38.19
C LEU A 26 8.80 -10.36 -37.73
N ASP A 27 9.67 -9.63 -37.01
CA ASP A 27 10.90 -10.17 -36.42
C ASP A 27 10.61 -11.02 -35.17
N LYS A 28 9.58 -10.63 -34.41
CA LYS A 28 9.12 -11.38 -33.22
C LYS A 28 8.32 -12.63 -33.57
N CYS A 29 7.60 -12.61 -34.69
CA CYS A 29 6.89 -13.78 -35.21
C CYS A 29 7.87 -14.66 -36.01
N LYS A 30 7.78 -15.99 -35.88
CA LYS A 30 8.62 -16.91 -36.65
C LYS A 30 7.78 -17.83 -37.52
N GLY A 31 8.34 -18.25 -38.64
CA GLY A 31 7.72 -19.26 -39.52
C GLY A 31 6.43 -18.81 -40.18
N ALA A 32 5.40 -19.67 -40.17
CA ALA A 32 4.14 -19.45 -40.89
C ALA A 32 3.39 -18.18 -40.44
N MET A 33 3.49 -17.82 -39.15
CA MET A 33 2.81 -16.64 -38.61
C MET A 33 3.37 -15.35 -39.19
N ALA A 34 4.69 -15.22 -39.35
CA ALA A 34 5.30 -14.03 -39.96
C ALA A 34 4.86 -13.84 -41.41
N LYS A 35 4.79 -14.94 -42.19
CA LYS A 35 4.29 -14.91 -43.57
C LYS A 35 2.85 -14.43 -43.64
N ARG A 36 1.99 -14.97 -42.77
CA ARG A 36 0.57 -14.62 -42.70
C ARG A 36 0.34 -13.15 -42.35
N LEU A 37 1.06 -12.63 -41.35
CA LEU A 37 0.94 -11.22 -40.96
C LEU A 37 1.47 -10.28 -42.05
N HIS A 38 2.51 -10.71 -42.77
CA HIS A 38 3.03 -9.97 -43.93
C HIS A 38 2.02 -9.89 -45.07
N GLU A 39 1.38 -11.01 -45.44
CA GLU A 39 0.33 -11.06 -46.47
C GLU A 39 -0.83 -10.12 -46.13
N ILE A 40 -1.35 -10.18 -44.90
CA ILE A 40 -2.45 -9.31 -44.45
C ILE A 40 -2.03 -7.84 -44.47
N ALA A 41 -0.80 -7.52 -44.07
CA ALA A 41 -0.31 -6.14 -44.12
C ALA A 41 -0.22 -5.60 -45.55
N VAL A 42 0.19 -6.43 -46.52
CA VAL A 42 0.22 -6.08 -47.95
C VAL A 42 -1.19 -5.90 -48.50
N GLU A 43 -2.13 -6.80 -48.17
CA GLU A 43 -3.54 -6.68 -48.55
C GLU A 43 -4.18 -5.40 -48.00
N MET A 44 -3.82 -4.99 -46.78
CA MET A 44 -4.27 -3.74 -46.16
C MET A 44 -3.52 -2.50 -46.68
N GLY A 45 -2.63 -2.64 -47.67
CA GLY A 45 -1.90 -1.54 -48.29
C GLY A 45 -0.85 -0.88 -47.40
N GLN A 46 -0.32 -1.58 -46.39
CA GLN A 46 0.69 -1.02 -45.48
C GLN A 46 2.03 -0.82 -46.18
N GLN A 47 2.71 0.27 -45.84
CA GLN A 47 4.10 0.48 -46.22
C GLN A 47 5.01 -0.34 -45.29
N LEU A 48 5.75 -1.29 -45.87
CA LEU A 48 6.61 -2.21 -45.13
C LEU A 48 8.01 -1.65 -44.79
N GLN A 49 8.22 -0.35 -45.02
CA GLN A 49 9.46 0.30 -44.61
C GLN A 49 9.52 0.37 -43.09
N LYS A 50 10.61 -0.14 -42.51
CA LYS A 50 10.80 -0.21 -41.06
C LYS A 50 10.71 1.19 -40.45
N ILE A 51 9.75 1.37 -39.55
CA ILE A 51 9.57 2.58 -38.76
C ILE A 51 10.36 2.38 -37.47
N THR A 52 11.46 3.11 -37.33
CA THR A 52 12.29 3.04 -36.13
C THR A 52 11.51 3.50 -34.91
N PHE A 53 11.73 2.82 -33.78
CA PHE A 53 11.24 3.30 -32.50
C PHE A 53 11.86 4.67 -32.23
N LYS A 54 11.04 5.72 -32.25
CA LYS A 54 11.42 7.04 -31.77
C LYS A 54 11.07 7.09 -30.30
N ASP A 55 12.07 7.27 -29.45
CA ASP A 55 11.82 7.54 -28.05
C ASP A 55 11.12 8.91 -27.93
N GLN A 56 9.81 8.88 -27.74
CA GLN A 56 9.00 10.08 -27.54
C GLN A 56 9.14 10.65 -26.11
N SER A 57 10.08 10.13 -25.30
CA SER A 57 10.38 10.66 -23.97
C SER A 57 10.80 12.14 -23.98
N TRP A 58 11.33 12.66 -25.11
CA TRP A 58 11.66 14.09 -25.27
C TRP A 58 10.44 14.96 -25.59
N LEU A 59 9.38 14.40 -26.18
CA LEU A 59 8.32 15.12 -26.92
C LEU A 59 7.38 15.94 -26.02
N GLY A 60 7.79 16.26 -24.80
CA GLY A 60 6.99 17.04 -23.85
C GLY A 60 5.70 16.34 -23.40
N LEU A 61 5.34 15.19 -23.99
CA LEU A 61 4.29 14.26 -23.55
C LEU A 61 4.62 13.57 -22.21
N LYS A 62 5.75 13.96 -21.59
CA LYS A 62 5.88 14.03 -20.12
C LYS A 62 4.97 15.10 -19.48
N THR A 63 3.92 15.54 -20.17
CA THR A 63 2.58 15.65 -19.57
C THR A 63 1.91 14.28 -19.38
N ARG A 64 2.66 13.25 -18.93
CA ARG A 64 2.28 12.72 -17.61
C ARG A 64 2.36 13.90 -16.67
N SER A 65 1.26 14.62 -16.64
CA SER A 65 0.97 15.69 -15.73
C SER A 65 1.61 15.37 -14.39
N ARG A 66 2.82 15.91 -14.18
CA ARG A 66 3.33 16.10 -12.83
C ARG A 66 2.19 16.74 -12.03
N ASP A 67 1.43 17.64 -12.65
CA ASP A 67 0.20 18.26 -12.15
C ASP A 67 -1.11 17.41 -12.09
N ALA A 68 -1.25 16.19 -12.63
CA ALA A 68 -2.52 15.42 -12.46
C ALA A 68 -2.39 14.24 -11.51
N THR A 69 -1.18 13.74 -11.24
CA THR A 69 -0.96 12.89 -10.06
C THR A 69 -0.59 13.71 -8.83
N LEU A 70 0.16 14.81 -9.01
CA LEU A 70 0.20 15.93 -8.07
C LEU A 70 -0.77 17.00 -8.58
N SER A 71 -2.08 16.68 -8.61
CA SER A 71 -3.07 17.77 -8.47
C SER A 71 -2.52 18.68 -7.37
N ARG A 72 -2.40 19.97 -7.65
CA ARG A 72 -2.00 20.94 -6.64
C ARG A 72 -3.09 20.89 -5.57
N HIS A 73 -2.94 19.97 -4.61
CA HIS A 73 -3.96 19.62 -3.65
C HIS A 73 -4.10 20.81 -2.71
N LYS A 74 -4.96 21.76 -3.06
CA LYS A 74 -5.88 22.30 -2.06
C LYS A 74 -6.48 21.04 -1.42
N GLY A 75 -6.09 20.73 -0.18
CA GLY A 75 -6.64 19.60 0.55
C GLY A 75 -8.17 19.61 0.49
N ILE A 76 -8.77 18.49 0.87
CA ILE A 76 -10.23 18.37 0.91
C ILE A 76 -10.77 19.38 1.92
N SER A 77 -11.74 20.20 1.50
CA SER A 77 -12.39 21.15 2.40
C SER A 77 -13.21 20.39 3.44
N PHE A 78 -13.19 20.84 4.70
CA PHE A 78 -14.00 20.21 5.74
C PHE A 78 -15.50 20.23 5.40
N GLY A 79 -15.97 21.30 4.74
CA GLY A 79 -17.37 21.42 4.31
C GLY A 79 -17.79 20.41 3.24
N ASP A 80 -16.84 19.77 2.55
CA ASP A 80 -17.13 18.72 1.56
C ASP A 80 -17.26 17.33 2.21
N LEU A 81 -16.94 17.21 3.50
CA LEU A 81 -17.00 15.97 4.26
C LEU A 81 -18.31 15.88 5.05
N SER A 82 -19.02 14.77 4.86
CA SER A 82 -20.13 14.41 5.74
C SER A 82 -19.63 13.41 6.78
N LEU A 83 -19.17 13.88 7.94
CA LEU A 83 -18.71 13.03 9.03
C LEU A 83 -19.89 12.52 9.87
N GLY A 84 -19.89 11.22 10.13
CA GLY A 84 -20.83 10.52 11.00
C GLY A 84 -20.21 10.16 12.36
N PRO A 85 -20.67 9.07 13.00
CA PRO A 85 -20.19 8.70 14.32
C PRO A 85 -18.71 8.26 14.30
N ARG A 86 -18.07 8.40 15.47
CA ARG A 86 -16.73 7.82 15.70
C ARG A 86 -16.83 6.30 15.62
N ILE A 87 -16.02 5.70 14.75
CA ILE A 87 -15.90 4.24 14.58
C ILE A 87 -14.99 3.68 15.66
N ASP A 88 -13.86 4.32 15.90
CA ASP A 88 -12.80 3.78 16.74
C ASP A 88 -11.86 4.88 17.27
N GLN A 89 -11.06 4.54 18.27
CA GLN A 89 -10.04 5.38 18.84
C GLN A 89 -8.69 4.65 18.83
N THR A 90 -7.76 5.16 18.05
CA THR A 90 -6.38 4.66 17.99
C THR A 90 -5.45 5.57 18.81
N PRO A 91 -4.27 5.09 19.21
CA PRO A 91 -3.27 5.96 19.84
C PRO A 91 -2.86 7.16 18.97
N SER A 92 -2.87 6.99 17.65
CA SER A 92 -2.51 8.03 16.66
C SER A 92 -3.65 9.01 16.34
N GLY A 93 -4.90 8.73 16.74
CA GLY A 93 -6.04 9.54 16.35
C GLY A 93 -7.39 8.85 16.47
N ASP A 94 -8.45 9.64 16.33
CA ASP A 94 -9.83 9.18 16.38
C ASP A 94 -10.34 8.94 14.94
N LEU A 95 -11.01 7.80 14.71
CA LEU A 95 -11.52 7.39 13.40
C LEU A 95 -13.02 7.66 13.31
N PHE A 96 -13.45 8.39 12.29
CA PHE A 96 -14.85 8.71 12.04
C PHE A 96 -15.31 8.08 10.74
N GLN A 97 -16.54 7.56 10.74
CA GLN A 97 -17.21 7.23 9.49
C GLN A 97 -17.54 8.51 8.76
N GLY A 98 -17.51 8.51 7.42
CA GLY A 98 -18.02 9.64 6.68
C GLY A 98 -18.32 9.34 5.23
N ARG A 99 -18.72 10.38 4.50
CA ARG A 99 -18.87 10.38 3.05
C ARG A 99 -18.17 11.57 2.43
N TRP A 100 -17.58 11.34 1.26
CA TRP A 100 -16.98 12.38 0.43
C TRP A 100 -17.23 12.05 -1.05
N GLN A 101 -17.77 13.01 -1.81
CA GLN A 101 -18.12 12.83 -3.23
C GLN A 101 -18.97 11.56 -3.52
N GLY A 102 -19.88 11.21 -2.60
CA GLY A 102 -20.74 10.03 -2.72
C GLY A 102 -20.09 8.70 -2.34
N ALA A 103 -18.79 8.66 -2.03
CA ALA A 103 -18.11 7.47 -1.55
C ALA A 103 -18.05 7.40 -0.03
N ASP A 104 -18.16 6.19 0.53
CA ASP A 104 -17.96 5.93 1.96
C ASP A 104 -16.46 6.00 2.31
N ILE A 105 -16.13 6.78 3.34
CA ILE A 105 -14.76 7.03 3.77
C ILE A 105 -14.58 6.76 5.27
N VAL A 106 -13.32 6.63 5.67
CA VAL A 106 -12.86 6.79 7.05
C VAL A 106 -12.06 8.08 7.14
N ALA A 107 -12.43 8.95 8.07
CA ALA A 107 -11.71 10.17 8.41
C ALA A 107 -10.93 9.94 9.71
N LYS A 108 -9.60 9.91 9.61
CA LYS A 108 -8.70 9.79 10.76
C LYS A 108 -8.29 11.19 11.22
N VAL A 109 -8.83 11.64 12.34
CA VAL A 109 -8.43 12.89 13.00
C VAL A 109 -7.17 12.61 13.80
N LEU A 110 -6.02 13.14 13.36
CA LEU A 110 -4.73 12.91 14.01
C LEU A 110 -4.69 13.53 15.41
N ARG A 111 -4.14 12.78 16.36
CA ARG A 111 -3.93 13.26 17.73
C ARG A 111 -2.64 14.09 17.79
N VAL A 112 -2.78 15.38 17.55
CA VAL A 112 -1.67 16.34 17.60
C VAL A 112 -1.92 17.32 18.74
N LYS A 113 -0.92 17.53 19.60
CA LYS A 113 -1.02 18.43 20.75
C LYS A 113 -1.31 19.88 20.33
N ASP A 114 -0.51 20.40 19.41
CA ASP A 114 -0.60 21.78 18.92
C ASP A 114 -0.44 21.82 17.39
N VAL A 115 -1.48 22.23 16.67
CA VAL A 115 -1.45 22.38 15.20
C VAL A 115 -0.86 23.74 14.84
N THR A 116 0.47 23.83 14.86
CA THR A 116 1.22 25.02 14.48
C THR A 116 1.39 25.14 12.95
N PRO A 117 1.75 26.32 12.40
CA PRO A 117 2.04 26.47 10.98
C PRO A 117 3.11 25.51 10.46
N ARG A 118 4.09 25.16 11.31
CA ARG A 118 5.12 24.16 11.00
C ARG A 118 4.53 22.76 10.84
N VAL A 119 3.66 22.34 11.76
CA VAL A 119 2.96 21.04 11.70
C VAL A 119 2.09 20.97 10.44
N ILE A 120 1.35 22.04 10.12
CA ILE A 120 0.54 22.13 8.90
C ILE A 120 1.42 21.99 7.64
N ARG A 121 2.57 22.67 7.60
CA ARG A 121 3.51 22.56 6.48
C ARG A 121 4.02 21.12 6.34
N ASP A 122 4.55 20.56 7.42
CA ASP A 122 5.14 19.22 7.43
C ASP A 122 4.07 18.16 7.05
N PHE A 123 2.82 18.30 7.52
CA PHE A 123 1.68 17.49 7.11
C PHE A 123 1.40 17.58 5.60
N ASN A 124 1.33 18.79 5.05
CA ASN A 124 1.09 19.03 3.63
C ASN A 124 2.24 18.52 2.73
N GLU A 125 3.46 18.45 3.25
CA GLU A 125 4.61 17.85 2.55
C GLU A 125 4.61 16.32 2.60
N GLU A 126 4.11 15.73 3.70
CA GLU A 126 4.21 14.30 3.97
C GLU A 126 3.00 13.48 3.45
N PHE A 127 1.76 13.95 3.65
CA PHE A 127 0.57 13.18 3.26
C PHE A 127 0.51 12.83 1.77
N PRO A 128 0.98 13.67 0.81
CA PRO A 128 0.92 13.31 -0.61
C PRO A 128 1.74 12.07 -0.94
N LYS A 129 2.76 11.75 -0.12
CA LYS A 129 3.59 10.54 -0.29
C LYS A 129 2.83 9.27 0.04
N LEU A 130 1.76 9.37 0.83
CA LEU A 130 0.88 8.27 1.25
C LEU A 130 -0.22 7.94 0.22
N ARG A 131 -0.32 8.74 -0.85
CA ARG A 131 -1.31 8.60 -1.94
C ARG A 131 -0.85 7.59 -2.99
N ILE A 132 -0.67 6.34 -2.58
CA ILE A 132 -0.09 5.26 -3.39
C ILE A 132 -1.18 4.42 -4.05
N PHE A 133 -1.55 4.75 -5.30
CA PHE A 133 -2.63 4.07 -6.03
C PHE A 133 -2.17 2.94 -6.97
N SER A 134 -0.87 2.67 -7.03
CA SER A 134 -0.27 1.80 -8.05
C SER A 134 -0.09 0.34 -7.62
N HIS A 135 -0.67 -0.09 -6.49
CA HIS A 135 -0.50 -1.45 -5.99
C HIS A 135 -1.76 -1.95 -5.26
N ALA A 136 -2.18 -3.19 -5.56
CA ALA A 136 -3.43 -3.77 -5.06
C ALA A 136 -3.46 -4.01 -3.54
N HIS A 137 -2.29 -4.24 -2.92
CA HIS A 137 -2.17 -4.49 -1.48
C HIS A 137 -1.76 -3.25 -0.67
N ILE A 138 -1.97 -2.05 -1.21
CA ILE A 138 -1.78 -0.79 -0.50
C ILE A 138 -3.12 -0.07 -0.44
N LEU A 139 -3.54 0.34 0.75
CA LEU A 139 -4.69 1.20 0.95
C LEU A 139 -4.19 2.65 1.01
N PRO A 140 -4.36 3.43 -0.07
CA PRO A 140 -3.85 4.80 -0.12
C PRO A 140 -4.63 5.73 0.79
N VAL A 141 -3.95 6.79 1.23
CA VAL A 141 -4.65 8.02 1.62
C VAL A 141 -5.25 8.62 0.34
N LEU A 142 -6.57 8.85 0.33
CA LEU A 142 -7.26 9.48 -0.79
C LEU A 142 -6.93 10.98 -0.85
N GLY A 143 -6.99 11.62 0.32
CA GLY A 143 -6.68 13.02 0.52
C GLY A 143 -6.58 13.37 2.00
N ALA A 144 -6.44 14.66 2.26
CA ALA A 144 -6.31 15.17 3.61
C ALA A 144 -7.08 16.49 3.75
N CYS A 145 -7.57 16.76 4.95
CA CYS A 145 -8.21 18.01 5.32
C CYS A 145 -7.41 18.68 6.44
N VAL A 146 -7.10 19.97 6.26
CA VAL A 146 -6.46 20.82 7.26
C VAL A 146 -7.54 21.76 7.81
N HIS A 147 -8.00 21.51 9.02
CA HIS A 147 -9.04 22.28 9.69
C HIS A 147 -8.67 22.50 11.15
N PRO A 148 -7.71 23.40 11.46
CA PRO A 148 -7.19 23.59 12.81
C PRO A 148 -8.31 23.77 13.83
N PRO A 149 -8.27 23.04 14.98
CA PRO A 149 -7.13 22.29 15.51
C PRO A 149 -7.00 20.84 14.99
N SER A 150 -7.69 20.46 13.92
CA SER A 150 -7.70 19.09 13.39
C SER A 150 -6.93 18.94 12.07
N LEU A 151 -6.10 17.90 12.01
CA LEU A 151 -5.51 17.38 10.77
C LEU A 151 -6.17 16.03 10.49
N ILE A 152 -6.74 15.86 9.30
CA ILE A 152 -7.59 14.72 8.98
C ILE A 152 -7.06 14.01 7.74
N LEU A 153 -6.82 12.71 7.84
CA LEU A 153 -6.55 11.84 6.69
C LEU A 153 -7.82 11.15 6.26
N ILE A 154 -8.01 11.03 4.95
CA ILE A 154 -9.21 10.43 4.35
C ILE A 154 -8.78 9.19 3.57
N SER A 155 -9.39 8.05 3.90
CA SER A 155 -9.17 6.75 3.26
C SER A 155 -10.50 6.11 2.88
N GLN A 156 -10.47 5.13 1.97
CA GLN A 156 -11.63 4.30 1.69
C GLN A 156 -12.07 3.55 2.96
N ARG A 157 -13.38 3.47 3.21
CA ARG A 157 -13.92 2.63 4.28
C ARG A 157 -13.89 1.15 3.88
N LEU A 158 -13.27 0.33 4.72
CA LEU A 158 -13.26 -1.13 4.59
C LEU A 158 -14.08 -1.74 5.74
N PRO A 159 -15.28 -2.29 5.48
CA PRO A 159 -16.21 -2.70 6.54
C PRO A 159 -15.70 -3.81 7.47
N LEU A 160 -14.86 -4.72 6.95
CA LEU A 160 -14.28 -5.82 7.75
C LEU A 160 -13.21 -5.32 8.75
N GLY A 161 -12.70 -4.11 8.56
CA GLY A 161 -11.74 -3.49 9.48
C GLY A 161 -10.32 -4.05 9.33
N SER A 162 -9.61 -4.07 10.46
CA SER A 162 -8.21 -4.49 10.50
C SER A 162 -8.07 -6.02 10.61
N LEU A 163 -6.91 -6.57 10.22
CA LEU A 163 -6.59 -7.96 10.46
C LEU A 163 -6.65 -8.30 11.96
N TYR A 164 -6.22 -7.38 12.83
CA TYR A 164 -6.37 -7.54 14.28
C TYR A 164 -7.84 -7.74 14.70
N SER A 165 -8.74 -6.91 14.16
CA SER A 165 -10.18 -7.02 14.44
C SER A 165 -10.76 -8.34 13.95
N ILE A 166 -10.28 -8.87 12.83
CA ILE A 166 -10.72 -10.16 12.30
C ILE A 166 -10.25 -11.32 13.17
N LEU A 167 -8.99 -11.29 13.63
CA LEU A 167 -8.40 -12.41 14.36
C LEU A 167 -8.84 -12.43 15.83
N HIS A 168 -9.01 -11.27 16.47
CA HIS A 168 -9.05 -11.17 17.93
C HIS A 168 -10.30 -10.49 18.51
N GLU A 169 -11.08 -9.78 17.69
CA GLU A 169 -12.27 -9.07 18.17
C GLU A 169 -13.56 -9.80 17.78
N GLU A 170 -14.63 -9.60 18.56
CA GLU A 170 -15.94 -10.21 18.31
C GLU A 170 -16.48 -9.87 16.91
N ARG A 171 -16.14 -8.69 16.37
CA ARG A 171 -16.47 -8.28 15.01
C ARG A 171 -15.93 -9.24 13.94
N GLY A 172 -14.83 -9.94 14.24
CA GLY A 172 -14.20 -10.95 13.39
C GLY A 172 -14.77 -12.37 13.51
N GLN A 173 -15.56 -12.66 14.55
CA GLN A 173 -16.01 -14.04 14.86
C GLN A 173 -16.89 -14.68 13.79
N GLY A 174 -17.44 -13.89 12.85
CA GLY A 174 -18.18 -14.41 11.70
C GLY A 174 -17.30 -14.90 10.54
N LEU A 175 -16.03 -14.50 10.48
CA LEU A 175 -15.11 -14.88 9.41
C LEU A 175 -14.14 -15.97 9.87
N LEU A 176 -14.40 -17.20 9.43
CA LEU A 176 -13.46 -18.30 9.61
C LEU A 176 -12.27 -18.10 8.67
N VAL A 177 -11.19 -17.51 9.19
CA VAL A 177 -9.89 -17.58 8.53
C VAL A 177 -9.38 -19.00 8.77
N ASP A 178 -9.19 -19.79 7.73
CA ASP A 178 -8.54 -21.11 7.80
C ASP A 178 -7.05 -20.98 7.44
N THR A 179 -6.32 -22.09 7.40
CA THR A 179 -4.89 -22.08 7.05
C THR A 179 -4.65 -21.57 5.63
N SER A 180 -5.53 -21.89 4.68
CA SER A 180 -5.40 -21.46 3.29
C SER A 180 -5.57 -19.94 3.17
N GLN A 181 -6.56 -19.38 3.87
CA GLN A 181 -6.80 -17.95 3.94
C GLN A 181 -5.68 -17.22 4.67
N ALA A 182 -5.13 -17.81 5.74
CA ALA A 182 -3.97 -17.26 6.45
C ALA A 182 -2.74 -17.14 5.54
N ILE A 183 -2.45 -18.17 4.73
CA ILE A 183 -1.36 -18.13 3.74
C ILE A 183 -1.64 -17.05 2.68
N THR A 184 -2.89 -16.92 2.26
CA THR A 184 -3.30 -15.89 1.29
C THR A 184 -3.09 -14.48 1.86
N PHE A 185 -3.47 -14.25 3.11
CA PHE A 185 -3.22 -12.98 3.81
C PHE A 185 -1.72 -12.69 3.92
N ALA A 186 -0.92 -13.66 4.33
CA ALA A 186 0.53 -13.53 4.39
C ALA A 186 1.13 -13.17 3.02
N LEU A 187 0.68 -13.79 1.94
CA LEU A 187 1.12 -13.49 0.58
C LEU A 187 0.77 -12.05 0.16
N HIS A 188 -0.45 -11.60 0.46
CA HIS A 188 -0.87 -10.23 0.15
C HIS A 188 -0.04 -9.19 0.92
N ILE A 189 0.20 -9.42 2.22
CA ILE A 189 1.06 -8.58 3.06
C ILE A 189 2.48 -8.53 2.49
N ALA A 190 3.06 -9.69 2.16
CA ALA A 190 4.40 -9.78 1.59
C ALA A 190 4.54 -9.02 0.27
N LYS A 191 3.54 -9.13 -0.64
CA LYS A 191 3.51 -8.35 -1.88
C LYS A 191 3.45 -6.84 -1.61
N GLY A 192 2.62 -6.41 -0.66
CA GLY A 192 2.53 -5.01 -0.25
C GLY A 192 3.86 -4.47 0.29
N MET A 193 4.50 -5.21 1.19
CA MET A 193 5.79 -4.83 1.77
C MET A 193 6.91 -4.85 0.74
N ALA A 194 6.96 -5.84 -0.14
CA ALA A 194 7.92 -5.89 -1.24
C ALA A 194 7.80 -4.65 -2.15
N PHE A 195 6.56 -4.23 -2.45
CA PHE A 195 6.31 -3.00 -3.18
C PHE A 195 6.82 -1.76 -2.43
N LEU A 196 6.51 -1.63 -1.13
CA LEU A 196 6.98 -0.50 -0.31
C LEU A 196 8.51 -0.45 -0.20
N HIS A 197 9.16 -1.60 -0.04
CA HIS A 197 10.62 -1.72 0.02
C HIS A 197 11.32 -1.34 -1.30
N GLY A 198 10.58 -1.40 -2.41
CA GLY A 198 11.04 -0.97 -3.74
C GLY A 198 10.88 0.53 -4.00
N LEU A 199 10.23 1.29 -3.12
CA LEU A 199 10.06 2.74 -3.30
C LEU A 199 11.32 3.49 -2.87
N GLU A 200 11.90 4.29 -3.77
CA GLU A 200 13.06 5.17 -3.48
C GLU A 200 12.68 6.47 -2.74
N ARG A 201 11.52 6.52 -2.07
CA ARG A 201 10.94 7.76 -1.51
C ARG A 201 11.13 7.83 0.01
N ASN A 202 11.53 9.00 0.52
CA ASN A 202 11.47 9.37 1.94
C ASN A 202 10.00 9.55 2.38
N MET A 203 9.29 8.44 2.52
CA MET A 203 7.92 8.40 3.03
C MET A 203 7.92 8.42 4.56
N PRO A 204 6.84 8.92 5.18
CA PRO A 204 6.61 8.72 6.61
C PRO A 204 6.73 7.21 6.96
N PRO A 205 7.43 6.85 8.06
CA PRO A 205 7.64 5.45 8.42
C PRO A 205 6.32 4.69 8.58
N PHE A 206 6.23 3.53 7.91
CA PHE A 206 5.17 2.55 8.12
C PHE A 206 5.69 1.46 9.06
N ARG A 207 4.93 1.16 10.13
CA ARG A 207 5.25 0.06 11.06
C ARG A 207 4.27 -1.07 10.82
N LEU A 208 4.76 -2.22 10.37
CA LEU A 208 3.94 -3.37 10.06
C LEU A 208 3.41 -4.05 11.34
N ASN A 209 2.10 -4.22 11.46
CA ASN A 209 1.40 -5.00 12.49
C ASN A 209 -0.05 -5.28 12.05
N SER A 210 -0.78 -6.15 12.74
CA SER A 210 -2.12 -6.59 12.35
C SER A 210 -3.18 -5.48 12.42
N ARG A 211 -2.95 -4.41 13.19
CA ARG A 211 -3.87 -3.26 13.28
C ARG A 211 -3.75 -2.31 12.09
N HIS A 212 -2.59 -2.26 11.44
CA HIS A 212 -2.33 -1.42 10.26
C HIS A 212 -2.59 -2.14 8.92
N ILE A 213 -3.09 -3.37 9.01
CA ILE A 213 -3.46 -4.20 7.85
C ILE A 213 -4.98 -4.22 7.78
N MET A 214 -5.54 -3.85 6.65
CA MET A 214 -6.98 -3.79 6.44
C MET A 214 -7.45 -4.87 5.47
N ILE A 215 -8.67 -5.33 5.64
CA ILE A 215 -9.25 -6.43 4.88
C ILE A 215 -10.48 -5.93 4.12
N GLU A 216 -10.50 -6.20 2.82
CA GLU A 216 -11.63 -5.88 1.94
C GLU A 216 -12.67 -7.00 1.94
N GLU A 217 -13.87 -6.71 1.43
CA GLU A 217 -14.98 -7.69 1.38
C GLU A 217 -14.65 -8.94 0.56
N ASP A 218 -13.78 -8.81 -0.46
CA ASP A 218 -13.27 -9.92 -1.27
C ASP A 218 -12.06 -10.64 -0.63
N LEU A 219 -11.76 -10.35 0.63
CA LEU A 219 -10.61 -10.86 1.40
C LEU A 219 -9.25 -10.44 0.83
N THR A 220 -9.21 -9.38 0.00
CA THR A 220 -7.97 -8.71 -0.36
C THR A 220 -7.40 -7.99 0.87
N VAL A 221 -6.10 -8.16 1.11
CA VAL A 221 -5.40 -7.48 2.20
C VAL A 221 -4.73 -6.23 1.66
N ARG A 222 -4.84 -5.12 2.40
CA ARG A 222 -4.21 -3.84 2.07
C ARG A 222 -3.50 -3.22 3.27
N LEU A 223 -2.28 -2.72 3.06
CA LEU A 223 -1.52 -1.97 4.06
C LEU A 223 -2.04 -0.54 4.17
N ASN A 224 -2.47 -0.11 5.35
CA ASN A 224 -3.09 1.19 5.55
C ASN A 224 -2.07 2.33 5.62
N MET A 225 -1.93 3.09 4.54
CA MET A 225 -0.99 4.22 4.51
C MET A 225 -1.38 5.35 5.48
N ALA A 226 -2.63 5.41 5.96
CA ALA A 226 -3.05 6.39 6.97
C ALA A 226 -2.49 6.10 8.39
N ASP A 227 -1.86 4.94 8.60
CA ASP A 227 -1.19 4.56 9.85
C ASP A 227 0.33 4.78 9.83
N CYS A 228 0.85 5.33 8.73
CA CYS A 228 2.19 5.89 8.73
C CYS A 228 2.33 7.02 9.77
N THR A 229 3.49 7.09 10.41
CA THR A 229 3.77 8.09 11.45
C THR A 229 4.41 9.33 10.85
N PHE A 230 3.74 10.48 10.96
CA PHE A 230 4.27 11.77 10.49
C PHE A 230 5.42 12.27 11.37
N SER A 231 6.29 13.12 10.83
CA SER A 231 7.49 13.60 11.54
C SER A 231 7.22 14.46 12.79
N PHE A 232 6.02 15.02 12.89
CA PHE A 232 5.54 15.82 14.02
C PHE A 232 4.75 15.00 15.05
N GLU A 233 4.38 13.76 14.74
CA GLU A 233 3.73 12.89 15.72
C GLU A 233 4.72 12.47 16.82
N ASP A 234 4.18 12.21 18.02
CA ASP A 234 4.90 11.98 19.28
C ASP A 234 6.23 11.21 19.11
N ARG A 235 7.34 11.95 19.16
CA ARG A 235 8.69 11.41 19.05
C ARG A 235 8.97 10.50 20.26
N GLY A 236 9.07 9.20 20.01
CA GLY A 236 9.50 8.20 20.99
C GLY A 236 8.39 7.35 21.62
N LYS A 237 7.11 7.55 21.24
CA LYS A 237 6.05 6.62 21.65
C LYS A 237 5.89 5.49 20.64
N LEU A 238 6.06 4.26 21.11
CA LEU A 238 5.83 3.05 20.35
C LEU A 238 4.61 2.34 20.93
N TRP A 239 3.50 2.36 20.20
CA TRP A 239 2.21 1.87 20.68
C TRP A 239 2.07 0.34 20.59
N TYR A 240 2.78 -0.26 19.63
CA TYR A 240 2.68 -1.70 19.31
C TYR A 240 4.08 -2.35 19.24
N PRO A 241 4.87 -2.32 20.32
CA PRO A 241 6.23 -2.87 20.32
C PRO A 241 6.26 -4.39 20.18
N GLN A 242 5.14 -5.10 20.39
CA GLN A 242 5.06 -6.57 20.30
C GLN A 242 5.41 -7.10 18.90
N TRP A 243 5.16 -6.31 17.85
CA TRP A 243 5.51 -6.65 16.46
C TRP A 243 6.89 -6.14 16.06
N MET A 244 7.56 -5.33 16.88
CA MET A 244 8.79 -4.64 16.48
C MET A 244 10.03 -5.49 16.73
N ALA A 245 11.02 -5.33 15.85
CA ALA A 245 12.33 -5.94 16.02
C ALA A 245 13.10 -5.34 17.21
N PRO A 246 13.91 -6.12 17.95
CA PRO A 246 14.66 -5.63 19.09
C PRO A 246 15.55 -4.42 18.78
N GLU A 247 16.17 -4.38 17.60
CA GLU A 247 17.00 -3.25 17.17
C GLU A 247 16.18 -1.98 16.91
N ALA A 248 14.93 -2.11 16.44
CA ALA A 248 14.03 -0.98 16.22
C ALA A 248 13.45 -0.40 17.51
N LEU A 249 13.51 -1.16 18.60
CA LEU A 249 13.18 -0.69 19.95
C LEU A 249 14.35 0.03 20.64
N GLN A 250 15.59 -0.23 20.21
CA GLN A 250 16.81 0.27 20.88
C GLN A 250 17.51 1.41 20.14
N LYS A 251 17.45 1.41 18.82
CA LYS A 251 18.21 2.33 17.96
C LYS A 251 17.28 3.27 17.21
N ARG A 252 17.84 4.37 16.70
CA ARG A 252 17.08 5.29 15.83
C ARG A 252 16.79 4.62 14.49
N MET A 253 15.71 5.02 13.84
CA MET A 253 15.34 4.52 12.50
C MET A 253 16.48 4.67 11.48
N SER A 254 17.29 5.73 11.58
CA SER A 254 18.43 5.98 10.71
C SER A 254 19.62 5.04 10.94
N GLU A 255 19.63 4.29 12.05
CA GLU A 255 20.75 3.44 12.48
C GLU A 255 20.44 1.94 12.29
N ILE A 256 19.25 1.61 11.77
CA ILE A 256 18.80 0.23 11.57
C ILE A 256 18.56 -0.05 10.10
N ASN A 257 18.62 -1.33 9.75
CA ASN A 257 18.10 -1.80 8.47
C ASN A 257 16.58 -1.96 8.59
N THR A 258 15.82 -0.94 8.16
CA THR A 258 14.36 -0.93 8.26
C THR A 258 13.72 -2.13 7.54
N LYS A 259 14.28 -2.55 6.40
CA LYS A 259 13.76 -3.71 5.64
C LYS A 259 13.89 -5.01 6.43
N ALA A 260 14.99 -5.18 7.17
CA ALA A 260 15.18 -6.34 8.04
C ALA A 260 14.23 -6.28 9.27
N SER A 261 14.02 -5.09 9.83
CA SER A 261 13.07 -4.89 10.92
C SER A 261 11.62 -5.16 10.49
N ASP A 262 11.26 -4.83 9.26
CA ASP A 262 9.95 -5.17 8.69
C ASP A 262 9.78 -6.69 8.53
N MET A 263 10.85 -7.43 8.18
CA MET A 263 10.81 -8.89 8.12
C MET A 263 10.57 -9.54 9.48
N TRP A 264 11.10 -8.95 10.56
CA TRP A 264 10.74 -9.36 11.93
C TRP A 264 9.25 -9.18 12.19
N SER A 265 8.72 -8.01 11.87
CA SER A 265 7.30 -7.68 12.05
C SER A 265 6.41 -8.64 11.24
N PHE A 266 6.85 -9.01 10.03
CA PHE A 266 6.19 -10.01 9.21
C PHE A 266 6.23 -11.41 9.85
N ALA A 267 7.35 -11.81 10.46
CA ALA A 267 7.44 -13.09 11.18
C ALA A 267 6.47 -13.16 12.37
N VAL A 268 6.31 -12.06 13.13
CA VAL A 268 5.32 -11.97 14.22
C VAL A 268 3.90 -12.07 13.67
N LEU A 269 3.61 -11.47 12.50
CA LEU A 269 2.32 -11.61 11.82
C LEU A 269 2.02 -13.05 11.37
N LEU A 270 3.03 -13.76 10.85
CA LEU A 270 2.88 -15.18 10.48
C LEU A 270 2.54 -16.02 11.72
N TRP A 271 3.22 -15.75 12.84
CA TRP A 271 2.93 -16.37 14.12
C TRP A 271 1.48 -16.06 14.56
N GLU A 272 1.07 -14.79 14.53
CA GLU A 272 -0.29 -14.36 14.92
C GLU A 272 -1.38 -14.99 14.05
N LEU A 273 -1.15 -15.12 12.74
CA LEU A 273 -2.05 -15.80 11.80
C LEU A 273 -2.20 -17.29 12.09
N ALA A 274 -1.11 -17.92 12.52
CA ALA A 274 -1.02 -19.34 12.81
C ALA A 274 -1.62 -19.72 14.17
N THR A 275 -1.36 -18.92 15.21
CA THR A 275 -1.80 -19.21 16.59
C THR A 275 -3.17 -18.65 16.90
N ARG A 276 -3.58 -17.56 16.23
CA ARG A 276 -4.75 -16.76 16.61
C ARG A 276 -4.64 -16.13 17.99
N ASP A 277 -3.42 -16.00 18.48
CA ASP A 277 -3.12 -15.32 19.73
C ASP A 277 -2.55 -13.93 19.47
N VAL A 278 -2.87 -12.99 20.36
CA VAL A 278 -2.22 -11.68 20.38
C VAL A 278 -0.79 -11.86 20.93
N PRO A 279 0.25 -11.37 20.25
CA PRO A 279 1.63 -11.56 20.71
C PRO A 279 1.84 -10.89 22.07
N PHE A 280 2.28 -11.68 23.06
CA PHE A 280 2.52 -11.23 24.44
C PHE A 280 1.31 -10.54 25.08
N ALA A 281 0.11 -11.10 24.88
CA ALA A 281 -1.17 -10.54 25.35
C ALA A 281 -1.20 -10.25 26.86
N GLU A 282 -0.42 -10.99 27.64
CA GLU A 282 -0.28 -10.89 29.08
C GLU A 282 0.55 -9.68 29.55
N LEU A 283 1.28 -9.02 28.64
CA LEU A 283 2.16 -7.91 28.95
C LEU A 283 1.59 -6.59 28.45
N SER A 284 1.78 -5.52 29.22
CA SER A 284 1.55 -4.17 28.70
C SER A 284 2.54 -3.86 27.56
N PRO A 285 2.23 -2.92 26.65
CA PRO A 285 3.16 -2.53 25.57
C PRO A 285 4.55 -2.14 26.09
N MET A 286 4.63 -1.41 27.20
CA MET A 286 5.91 -1.00 27.79
C MET A 286 6.71 -2.22 28.27
N GLU A 287 6.09 -3.13 29.00
CA GLU A 287 6.74 -4.35 29.50
C GLU A 287 7.20 -5.24 28.35
N ALA A 288 6.34 -5.47 27.35
CA ALA A 288 6.69 -6.25 26.17
C ALA A 288 7.89 -5.63 25.44
N GLY A 289 7.86 -4.31 25.20
CA GLY A 289 8.96 -3.61 24.54
C GLY A 289 10.29 -3.73 25.30
N MET A 290 10.28 -3.53 26.62
CA MET A 290 11.47 -3.67 27.46
C MET A 290 12.03 -5.09 27.45
N LYS A 291 11.18 -6.10 27.60
CA LYS A 291 11.60 -7.51 27.60
C LYS A 291 12.10 -7.98 26.23
N ILE A 292 11.47 -7.55 25.13
CA ILE A 292 11.94 -7.86 23.77
C ILE A 292 13.32 -7.26 23.53
N ALA A 293 13.51 -6.00 23.93
CA ALA A 293 14.73 -5.24 23.72
C ALA A 293 15.90 -5.74 24.59
N LEU A 294 15.66 -6.00 25.88
CA LEU A 294 16.72 -6.17 26.87
C LEU A 294 16.82 -7.58 27.47
N GLU A 295 15.73 -8.35 27.46
CA GLU A 295 15.66 -9.66 28.13
C GLU A 295 15.57 -10.84 27.15
N GLY A 296 15.55 -10.56 25.84
CA GLY A 296 15.52 -11.61 24.81
C GLY A 296 14.14 -12.30 24.68
N LEU A 297 13.05 -11.67 25.12
CA LEU A 297 11.69 -12.21 24.96
C LEU A 297 11.34 -12.41 23.48
N ARG A 298 10.86 -13.59 23.10
CA ARG A 298 10.44 -13.96 21.75
C ARG A 298 9.13 -14.74 21.79
N VAL A 299 8.39 -14.75 20.68
CA VAL A 299 7.20 -15.59 20.53
C VAL A 299 7.60 -17.06 20.56
N SER A 300 6.82 -17.90 21.25
CA SER A 300 7.02 -19.34 21.28
C SER A 300 6.37 -20.00 20.07
N ILE A 301 7.05 -20.90 19.38
CA ILE A 301 6.48 -21.66 18.26
C ILE A 301 5.69 -22.85 18.83
N PRO A 302 4.35 -22.91 18.65
CA PRO A 302 3.57 -24.05 19.13
C PRO A 302 3.98 -25.37 18.44
N PRO A 303 3.90 -26.50 19.15
CA PRO A 303 4.14 -27.81 18.55
C PRO A 303 3.09 -28.12 17.47
N GLY A 304 3.53 -28.60 16.30
CA GLY A 304 2.65 -28.98 15.18
C GLY A 304 2.54 -27.96 14.05
N LEU A 305 3.17 -26.77 14.19
CA LEU A 305 3.39 -25.86 13.07
C LEU A 305 4.65 -26.29 12.31
N SER A 306 4.45 -27.05 11.23
CA SER A 306 5.52 -27.42 10.30
C SER A 306 5.97 -26.18 9.51
N VAL A 307 7.26 -25.87 9.57
CA VAL A 307 7.92 -24.86 8.70
C VAL A 307 8.08 -25.40 7.29
#